data_AF-A0A8S9IIF1-F1
#
_entry.id   AF-A0A8S9IIF1-F1
#
_cell.length_a   1.000
_cell.length_b   1.000
_cell.length_c   1.000
_cell.angle_alpha   90.00
_cell.angle_beta   90.00
_cell.angle_gamma   90.00
#
_symmetry.space_group_name_H-M   'P 1'
#
loop_
_entity.id
_entity.type
_entity.pdbx_description
1 polymer ?
#
loop_
_entity_poly.entity_id
_entity_poly.type
_entity_poly.pdbx_seq_one_letter_code
_entity_poly.pdbx_strand_id
1 'polypeptide(L)'
;MLPYSFLPSMAAPRLRNAAEKIKAQLGDYDAIHVRRGDKLKTRKDRFNVERTQFPHLDRDTRPEFIMTRIQKQIPPGRTLYIGSNERTPGFFSPLSARYKVVYSSNFSEILDPVIENNYQLFMVERLVMMCAKTFFKTFREFEMDLTLTDDPKKNKNWEIPVYTMDQDKEELKTTH
;
A
#
# COMPACT_ATOMS: atom_id res chain seq x y z
N MET A 1 -6.93 7.74 -16.17
CA MET A 1 -5.79 6.97 -15.60
C MET A 1 -5.73 5.68 -16.40
N LEU A 2 -4.60 5.36 -17.01
CA LEU A 2 -4.48 4.19 -17.88
C LEU A 2 -4.63 2.88 -17.07
N PRO A 3 -5.27 1.84 -17.63
CA PRO A 3 -5.42 0.55 -16.97
C PRO A 3 -4.07 -0.10 -16.65
N TYR A 4 -4.03 -0.81 -15.52
CA TYR A 4 -2.82 -1.47 -15.00
C TYR A 4 -2.19 -2.47 -15.99
N SER A 5 -2.99 -3.06 -16.89
CA SER A 5 -2.58 -4.09 -17.86
C SER A 5 -1.61 -3.62 -18.93
N PHE A 6 -1.54 -2.32 -19.24
CA PHE A 6 -0.70 -1.80 -20.34
C PHE A 6 0.70 -1.34 -19.90
N LEU A 7 0.95 -1.27 -18.60
CA LEU A 7 2.22 -0.77 -18.07
C LEU A 7 3.46 -1.59 -18.46
N PRO A 8 3.43 -2.94 -18.44
CA PRO A 8 4.58 -3.75 -18.81
C PRO A 8 5.00 -3.59 -20.28
N SER A 9 4.10 -3.21 -21.19
CA SER A 9 4.43 -2.99 -22.60
C SER A 9 4.83 -1.54 -22.91
N MET A 10 4.38 -0.58 -22.10
CA MET A 10 4.63 0.86 -22.32
C MET A 10 5.84 1.42 -21.55
N ALA A 11 6.32 0.73 -20.50
CA ALA A 11 7.47 1.19 -19.75
C ALA A 11 8.76 1.12 -20.57
N ALA A 12 9.61 2.15 -20.43
CA ALA A 12 10.91 2.19 -21.09
C ALA A 12 11.73 0.90 -20.80
N PRO A 13 12.42 0.32 -21.79
CA PRO A 13 13.14 -0.95 -21.62
C PRO A 13 14.07 -0.98 -20.40
N ARG A 14 14.76 0.13 -20.11
CA ARG A 14 15.63 0.25 -18.92
C ARG A 14 14.90 0.01 -17.60
N LEU A 15 13.67 0.53 -17.46
CA LEU A 15 12.86 0.38 -16.25
C LEU A 15 12.33 -1.04 -16.11
N ARG A 16 11.97 -1.67 -17.24
CA ARG A 16 11.57 -3.09 -17.27
C ARG A 16 12.74 -3.99 -16.86
N ASN A 17 13.93 -3.76 -17.42
CA ASN A 17 15.12 -4.53 -17.07
C ASN A 17 15.51 -4.37 -15.59
N ALA A 18 15.39 -3.16 -15.03
CA ALA A 18 15.59 -2.94 -13.59
C ALA A 18 14.59 -3.73 -12.76
N ALA A 19 13.29 -3.67 -13.10
CA ALA A 19 12.26 -4.45 -12.43
C ALA A 19 12.53 -5.97 -12.53
N GLU A 20 12.94 -6.50 -13.69
CA GLU A 20 13.30 -7.91 -13.84
C GLU A 20 14.44 -8.34 -12.91
N LYS A 21 15.49 -7.52 -12.79
CA LYS A 21 16.61 -7.80 -11.88
C LYS A 21 16.17 -7.84 -10.42
N ILE A 22 15.32 -6.88 -10.01
CA ILE A 22 14.77 -6.84 -8.65
C ILE A 22 13.92 -8.08 -8.38
N LYS A 23 13.05 -8.45 -9.32
CA LYS A 23 12.23 -9.67 -9.21
C LYS A 23 13.06 -10.93 -9.07
N ALA A 24 14.13 -11.06 -9.86
CA ALA A 24 15.05 -12.18 -9.76
C ALA A 24 15.72 -12.28 -8.38
N GLN A 25 16.07 -11.15 -7.77
CA GLN A 25 16.61 -11.11 -6.40
C GLN A 25 15.54 -11.39 -5.33
N LEU A 26 14.29 -10.95 -5.55
CA LEU A 26 13.17 -11.20 -4.63
C LEU A 26 12.72 -12.66 -4.62
N GLY A 27 12.79 -13.37 -5.76
CA GLY A 27 12.30 -14.73 -5.90
C GLY A 27 10.77 -14.82 -5.85
N ASP A 28 10.23 -15.65 -4.96
CA ASP A 28 8.79 -15.76 -4.69
C ASP A 28 8.40 -14.81 -3.54
N TYR A 29 7.54 -13.83 -3.83
CA TYR A 29 7.18 -12.77 -2.89
C TYR A 29 5.73 -12.30 -3.05
N ASP A 30 5.24 -11.60 -2.03
CA ASP A 30 4.00 -10.84 -2.05
C ASP A 30 4.30 -9.35 -1.92
N ALA A 31 3.34 -8.50 -2.25
CA ALA A 31 3.53 -7.07 -2.21
C ALA A 31 2.37 -6.31 -1.59
N ILE A 32 2.69 -5.18 -0.98
CA ILE A 32 1.71 -4.15 -0.61
C ILE A 32 2.14 -2.78 -1.15
N HIS A 33 1.16 -1.99 -1.57
CA HIS A 33 1.33 -0.58 -1.86
C HIS A 33 0.62 0.26 -0.80
N VAL A 34 1.35 1.15 -0.13
CA VAL A 34 0.83 2.00 0.95
C VAL A 34 1.00 3.48 0.60
N ARG A 35 -0.10 4.12 0.18
CA ARG A 35 -0.15 5.56 -0.14
C ARG A 35 -0.75 6.36 1.00
N ARG A 36 0.11 6.90 1.87
CA ARG A 36 -0.24 7.67 3.06
C ARG A 36 0.15 9.14 2.94
N GLY A 37 1.41 9.42 2.60
CA GLY A 37 2.03 10.74 2.82
C GLY A 37 1.32 11.92 2.15
N ASP A 38 0.72 11.74 0.97
CA ASP A 38 -0.05 12.78 0.28
C ASP A 38 -1.56 12.72 0.55
N LYS A 39 -2.04 11.65 1.18
CA LYS A 39 -3.46 11.30 1.34
C LYS A 39 -3.99 11.53 2.75
N LEU A 40 -3.13 11.50 3.76
CA LEU A 40 -3.43 11.90 5.14
C LEU A 40 -3.51 13.43 5.26
N LYS A 41 -4.44 14.03 4.54
CA LYS A 41 -4.74 15.46 4.61
C LYS A 41 -6.01 15.66 5.41
N THR A 42 -5.91 16.49 6.43
CA THR A 42 -7.07 16.91 7.21
C THR A 42 -7.34 18.39 7.04
N ARG A 43 -8.60 18.78 7.26
CA ARG A 43 -9.02 20.18 7.34
C ARG A 43 -10.07 20.33 8.42
N LYS A 44 -10.18 21.51 9.01
CA LYS A 44 -11.28 21.82 9.92
C LYS A 44 -12.48 22.36 9.16
N ASP A 45 -13.68 21.93 9.53
CA ASP A 45 -14.92 22.53 9.04
C ASP A 45 -15.30 23.81 9.82
N ARG A 46 -16.45 24.40 9.50
CA ARG A 46 -16.96 25.63 10.16
C ARG A 46 -17.24 25.46 11.66
N PHE A 47 -17.30 24.22 12.15
CA PHE A 47 -17.49 23.89 13.56
C PHE A 47 -16.18 23.45 14.23
N ASN A 48 -15.03 23.70 13.59
CA ASN A 48 -13.69 23.34 14.08
C ASN A 48 -13.48 21.81 14.22
N VAL A 49 -14.30 20.99 13.56
CA VAL A 49 -14.18 19.53 13.55
C VAL A 49 -13.22 19.10 12.44
N GLU A 50 -12.29 18.20 12.77
CA GLU A 50 -11.35 17.65 11.80
C GLU A 50 -12.06 16.74 10.80
N ARG A 51 -11.73 16.91 9.51
CA ARG A 51 -12.26 16.13 8.40
C ARG A 51 -11.14 15.61 7.52
N THR A 52 -11.33 14.43 6.93
CA THR A 52 -10.44 13.80 5.95
C THR A 52 -11.25 13.28 4.75
N GLN A 53 -10.60 13.13 3.60
CA GLN A 53 -11.22 12.48 2.43
C GLN A 53 -11.18 10.95 2.50
N PHE A 54 -10.33 10.41 3.37
CA PHE A 54 -10.14 8.98 3.55
C PHE A 54 -10.25 8.69 5.05
N PRO A 55 -11.48 8.49 5.57
CA PRO A 55 -11.74 8.37 7.00
C PRO A 55 -11.00 7.21 7.65
N HIS A 56 -10.79 6.10 6.96
CA HIS A 56 -10.16 4.91 7.52
C HIS A 56 -8.68 4.78 7.18
N LEU A 57 -8.16 5.59 6.24
CA LEU A 57 -6.81 5.45 5.72
C LEU A 57 -5.72 5.41 6.79
N ASP A 58 -5.74 6.33 7.78
CA ASP A 58 -4.68 6.34 8.80
C ASP A 58 -4.68 5.03 9.57
N ARG A 59 -5.84 4.66 10.13
CA ARG A 59 -6.04 3.42 10.87
C ARG A 59 -5.62 2.21 10.04
N ASP A 60 -6.27 2.00 8.90
CA ASP A 60 -6.14 0.77 8.11
C ASP A 60 -4.72 0.52 7.58
N THR A 61 -3.92 1.58 7.45
CA THR A 61 -2.55 1.48 6.94
C THR A 61 -1.47 1.58 8.02
N ARG A 62 -1.84 1.50 9.31
CA ARG A 62 -0.85 1.23 10.38
C ARG A 62 -0.42 -0.25 10.36
N PRO A 63 0.81 -0.57 10.79
CA PRO A 63 1.37 -1.92 10.71
C PRO A 63 0.48 -3.02 11.31
N GLU A 64 -0.13 -2.77 12.46
CA GLU A 64 -1.00 -3.71 13.18
C GLU A 64 -2.28 -4.06 12.39
N PHE A 65 -2.86 -3.07 11.71
CA PHE A 65 -4.06 -3.27 10.89
C PHE A 65 -3.71 -3.86 9.52
N ILE A 66 -2.60 -3.45 8.92
CA ILE A 66 -2.05 -4.08 7.71
C ILE A 66 -1.82 -5.57 7.98
N MET A 67 -1.14 -5.92 9.08
CA MET A 67 -0.86 -7.30 9.49
C MET A 67 -2.16 -8.11 9.56
N THR A 68 -3.17 -7.58 10.27
CA THR A 68 -4.47 -8.22 10.44
C THR A 68 -5.20 -8.46 9.11
N ARG A 69 -5.07 -7.52 8.16
CA ARG A 69 -5.69 -7.61 6.84
C ARG A 69 -5.00 -8.64 5.95
N ILE A 70 -3.67 -8.56 5.82
CA ILE A 70 -2.93 -9.33 4.83
C ILE A 70 -2.69 -10.79 5.26
N GLN A 71 -2.65 -11.08 6.56
CA GLN A 71 -2.41 -12.45 7.06
C GLN A 71 -3.47 -13.47 6.62
N LYS A 72 -4.66 -13.01 6.20
CA LYS A 72 -5.72 -13.85 5.64
C LYS A 72 -5.31 -14.50 4.31
N GLN A 73 -4.38 -13.88 3.58
CA GLN A 73 -3.93 -14.37 2.26
C GLN A 73 -2.43 -14.62 2.19
N ILE A 74 -1.62 -13.90 2.97
CA ILE A 74 -0.16 -14.01 2.98
C ILE A 74 0.27 -14.75 4.25
N PRO A 75 0.71 -16.02 4.15
CA PRO A 75 1.17 -16.79 5.31
C PRO A 75 2.47 -16.21 5.90
N PRO A 76 2.74 -16.49 7.18
CA PRO A 76 3.94 -16.00 7.86
C PRO A 76 5.24 -16.50 7.20
N GLY A 77 6.32 -15.74 7.36
CA GLY A 77 7.66 -16.05 6.87
C GLY A 77 7.92 -15.67 5.41
N ARG A 78 6.89 -15.24 4.68
CA ARG A 78 7.01 -14.81 3.28
C ARG A 78 7.73 -13.47 3.12
N THR A 79 8.37 -13.29 1.97
CA THR A 79 8.94 -12.01 1.54
C THR A 79 7.83 -11.04 1.18
N LEU A 80 7.84 -9.87 1.81
CA LEU A 80 6.85 -8.82 1.61
C LEU A 80 7.51 -7.56 1.08
N TYR A 81 7.33 -7.28 -0.20
CA TYR A 81 7.76 -6.05 -0.83
C TYR A 81 6.79 -4.91 -0.51
N ILE A 82 7.31 -3.80 0.03
CA ILE A 82 6.51 -2.63 0.41
C ILE A 82 6.90 -1.44 -0.48
N GLY A 83 5.97 -1.01 -1.34
CA GLY A 83 6.04 0.28 -2.01
C GLY A 83 5.25 1.32 -1.23
N SER A 84 5.88 2.40 -0.76
CA SER A 84 5.20 3.42 0.05
C SER A 84 5.76 4.82 -0.13
N ASN A 85 4.90 5.83 0.11
CA ASN A 85 5.30 7.22 0.27
C ASN A 85 5.18 7.73 1.72
N GLU A 86 5.10 6.81 2.69
CA GLU A 86 5.26 7.13 4.11
C GLU A 86 6.68 7.69 4.37
N ARG A 87 6.76 8.75 5.17
CA ARG A 87 8.02 9.48 5.41
C ARG A 87 8.69 9.08 6.71
N THR A 88 7.92 8.51 7.64
CA THR A 88 8.41 8.13 8.95
C THR A 88 9.35 6.93 8.83
N PRO A 89 10.65 7.06 9.15
CA PRO A 89 11.59 5.95 9.07
C PRO A 89 11.14 4.80 9.96
N GLY A 90 11.25 3.56 9.46
CA GLY A 90 10.88 2.38 10.23
C GLY A 90 9.39 2.23 10.52
N PHE A 91 8.50 3.02 9.92
CA PHE A 91 7.05 2.94 10.16
C PHE A 91 6.50 1.53 10.01
N PHE A 92 6.96 0.78 9.00
CA PHE A 92 6.51 -0.60 8.76
C PHE A 92 7.37 -1.68 9.44
N SER A 93 8.34 -1.30 10.27
CA SER A 93 9.20 -2.28 10.98
C SER A 93 8.44 -3.31 11.83
N PRO A 94 7.25 -3.03 12.42
CA PRO A 94 6.50 -4.06 13.13
C PRO A 94 6.06 -5.24 12.25
N LEU A 95 5.94 -5.04 10.92
CA LEU A 95 5.62 -6.13 10.00
C LEU A 95 6.72 -7.19 9.93
N SER A 96 7.96 -6.84 10.28
CA SER A 96 9.10 -7.76 10.33
C SER A 96 8.96 -8.86 11.38
N ALA A 97 8.02 -8.72 12.33
CA ALA A 97 7.70 -9.78 13.28
C ALA A 97 7.11 -11.03 12.61
N ARG A 98 6.51 -10.90 11.41
CA ARG A 98 5.85 -12.00 10.69
C ARG A 98 6.37 -12.20 9.27
N TYR A 99 6.92 -11.16 8.64
CA TYR A 99 7.31 -11.17 7.23
C TYR A 99 8.76 -10.75 7.04
N LYS A 100 9.38 -11.19 5.94
CA LYS A 100 10.68 -10.66 5.51
C LYS A 100 10.42 -9.38 4.70
N VAL A 101 10.44 -8.24 5.39
CA VAL A 101 10.10 -6.95 4.80
C VAL A 101 11.24 -6.43 3.93
N VAL A 102 10.92 -6.02 2.70
CA VAL A 102 11.88 -5.46 1.74
C VAL A 102 11.27 -4.23 1.04
N TYR A 103 12.12 -3.29 0.66
CA TYR A 103 11.77 -2.01 0.04
C TYR A 103 12.57 -1.79 -1.25
N SER A 104 12.19 -0.79 -2.04
CA SER A 104 12.97 -0.36 -3.21
C SER A 104 14.41 0.04 -2.84
N SER A 105 14.62 0.66 -1.67
CA SER A 105 15.95 1.05 -1.20
C SER A 105 16.91 -0.13 -0.96
N ASN A 106 16.40 -1.36 -0.80
CA ASN A 106 17.25 -2.56 -0.73
C ASN A 106 17.90 -2.93 -2.08
N PHE A 107 17.51 -2.25 -3.16
CA PHE A 107 17.95 -2.51 -4.53
C PHE A 107 18.61 -1.28 -5.18
N SER A 108 19.22 -0.40 -4.37
CA SER A 108 19.86 0.84 -4.85
C SER A 108 20.89 0.59 -5.94
N GLU A 109 21.68 -0.49 -5.86
CA GLU A 109 22.66 -0.85 -6.91
C GLU A 109 22.02 -1.07 -8.29
N ILE A 110 20.76 -1.52 -8.34
CA ILE A 110 19.99 -1.70 -9.58
C ILE A 110 19.30 -0.39 -9.99
N LEU A 111 18.81 0.36 -9.01
CA LEU A 111 17.96 1.54 -9.21
C LEU A 111 18.76 2.81 -9.50
N ASP A 112 19.81 3.11 -8.74
CA ASP A 112 20.57 4.36 -8.82
C ASP A 112 21.09 4.67 -10.23
N PRO A 113 21.59 3.69 -11.03
CA PRO A 113 22.04 3.97 -12.39
C PRO A 113 20.90 4.22 -13.41
N VAL A 114 19.65 3.93 -13.04
CA VAL A 114 18.50 3.89 -13.96
C VAL A 114 17.45 4.95 -13.62
N ILE A 115 17.32 5.31 -12.34
CA ILE A 115 16.29 6.19 -11.81
C ILE A 115 16.81 7.63 -11.72
N GLU A 116 16.21 8.53 -12.49
CA GLU A 116 16.53 9.96 -12.50
C GLU A 116 15.52 10.79 -11.71
N ASN A 117 14.32 10.24 -11.43
CA ASN A 117 13.26 10.94 -10.72
C ASN A 117 12.24 9.99 -10.08
N ASN A 118 11.43 10.53 -9.18
CA ASN A 118 10.42 9.78 -8.43
C ASN A 118 9.36 9.11 -9.32
N TYR A 119 9.09 9.65 -10.52
CA TYR A 119 8.16 9.02 -11.45
C TYR A 119 8.74 7.72 -12.00
N GLN A 120 10.02 7.71 -12.36
CA GLN A 120 10.70 6.49 -12.82
C GLN A 120 10.77 5.44 -11.70
N LEU A 121 11.07 5.85 -10.46
CA LEU A 121 11.04 4.95 -9.31
C LEU A 121 9.65 4.32 -9.16
N PHE A 122 8.61 5.16 -9.12
CA PHE A 122 7.22 4.70 -9.05
C PHE A 122 6.86 3.70 -10.16
N MET A 123 7.36 3.90 -11.38
CA MET A 123 7.14 2.98 -12.49
C MET A 123 7.81 1.62 -12.25
N VAL A 124 9.06 1.59 -11.76
CA VAL A 124 9.76 0.34 -11.43
C VAL A 124 9.08 -0.38 -10.27
N GLU A 125 8.78 0.31 -9.17
CA GLU A 125 8.07 -0.28 -8.03
C GLU A 125 6.74 -0.90 -8.47
N ARG A 126 6.02 -0.23 -9.36
CA ARG A 126 4.76 -0.73 -9.92
C ARG A 126 4.94 -2.00 -10.76
N LEU A 127 6.01 -2.07 -11.57
CA LEU A 127 6.34 -3.28 -12.32
C LEU A 127 6.69 -4.45 -11.39
N VAL A 128 7.44 -4.20 -10.31
CA VAL A 128 7.77 -5.21 -9.30
C VAL A 128 6.49 -5.69 -8.59
N MET A 129 5.63 -4.79 -8.13
CA MET A 129 4.40 -5.18 -7.42
C MET A 129 3.40 -5.96 -8.28
N MET A 130 3.31 -5.68 -9.58
CA MET A 130 2.42 -6.41 -10.50
C MET A 130 2.80 -7.87 -10.70
N CYS A 131 4.05 -8.25 -10.45
CA CYS A 131 4.52 -9.63 -10.56
C CYS A 131 4.49 -10.38 -9.22
N ALA A 132 4.07 -9.73 -8.14
CA ALA A 132 3.91 -10.39 -6.84
C ALA A 132 2.82 -11.46 -6.92
N LYS A 133 2.97 -12.53 -6.14
CA LYS A 133 1.97 -13.61 -6.04
C LYS A 133 0.62 -13.09 -5.53
N THR A 134 0.67 -12.32 -4.44
CA THR A 134 -0.47 -11.59 -3.88
C THR A 134 -0.09 -10.11 -3.80
N PHE A 135 -0.99 -9.23 -4.24
CA PHE A 135 -0.74 -7.79 -4.22
C PHE A 135 -1.92 -7.02 -3.61
N PHE A 136 -1.67 -6.35 -2.47
CA PHE A 136 -2.63 -5.43 -1.86
C PHE A 136 -2.35 -3.98 -2.28
N LYS A 137 -3.38 -3.32 -2.81
CA LYS A 137 -3.37 -1.87 -3.07
C LYS A 137 -3.81 -1.12 -1.82
N THR A 138 -3.46 0.16 -1.74
CA THR A 138 -4.00 1.02 -0.68
C THR A 138 -5.52 1.13 -0.79
N PHE A 139 -5.99 1.58 -1.95
CA PHE A 139 -7.41 1.82 -2.23
C PHE A 139 -7.93 0.87 -3.30
N ARG A 140 -9.25 0.63 -3.28
CA ARG A 140 -9.95 -0.13 -4.32
C ARG A 140 -9.99 0.66 -5.63
N GLU A 141 -9.55 0.02 -6.72
CA GLU A 141 -9.71 0.54 -8.09
C GLU A 141 -10.64 -0.35 -8.93
N PHE A 142 -10.57 -1.67 -8.72
CA PHE A 142 -11.42 -2.68 -9.34
C PHE A 142 -12.04 -3.59 -8.28
N GLU A 143 -13.11 -4.30 -8.65
CA GLU A 143 -13.89 -5.15 -7.73
C GLU A 143 -13.04 -6.26 -7.09
N MET A 144 -12.17 -6.88 -7.89
CA MET A 144 -11.28 -7.97 -7.47
C MET A 144 -10.00 -7.52 -6.76
N ASP A 145 -9.82 -6.21 -6.54
CA ASP A 145 -8.60 -5.72 -5.89
C ASP A 145 -8.56 -6.13 -4.41
N LEU A 146 -7.43 -6.72 -4.00
CA LEU A 146 -7.07 -6.82 -2.60
C LEU A 146 -6.64 -5.44 -2.11
N THR A 147 -7.22 -4.99 -1.00
CA THR A 147 -7.08 -3.61 -0.53
C THR A 147 -6.76 -3.56 0.96
N LEU A 148 -5.97 -2.55 1.33
CA LEU A 148 -5.61 -2.28 2.72
C LEU A 148 -6.70 -1.49 3.43
N THR A 149 -7.33 -0.54 2.74
CA THR A 149 -8.49 0.20 3.24
C THR A 149 -9.72 -0.01 2.37
N ASP A 150 -10.88 0.04 3.01
CA ASP A 150 -12.18 0.00 2.33
C ASP A 150 -12.58 1.38 1.75
N ASP A 151 -11.79 2.43 2.01
CA ASP A 151 -12.02 3.76 1.43
C ASP A 151 -11.91 3.76 -0.11
N PRO A 152 -12.84 4.42 -0.82
CA PRO A 152 -12.78 4.51 -2.28
C PRO A 152 -11.62 5.39 -2.74
N LYS A 153 -10.88 4.97 -3.78
CA LYS A 153 -9.73 5.71 -4.34
C LYS A 153 -10.05 7.16 -4.73
N LYS A 154 -11.28 7.40 -5.21
CA LYS A 154 -11.80 8.73 -5.57
C LYS A 154 -12.89 9.11 -4.58
N ASN A 155 -12.52 9.85 -3.53
CA ASN A 155 -13.48 10.46 -2.62
C ASN A 155 -13.40 11.99 -2.73
N LYS A 156 -14.56 12.66 -2.78
CA LYS A 156 -14.68 14.12 -2.71
C LYS A 156 -15.28 14.59 -1.39
N ASN A 157 -15.90 13.68 -0.64
CA ASN A 157 -16.52 13.97 0.64
C ASN A 157 -15.45 14.16 1.71
N TRP A 158 -15.76 14.97 2.70
CA TRP A 158 -14.89 15.25 3.84
C TRP A 158 -15.61 14.76 5.10
N GLU A 159 -15.09 13.68 5.64
CA GLU A 159 -15.73 12.85 6.66
C GLU A 159 -14.93 12.90 7.97
N ILE A 160 -15.53 12.48 9.07
CA ILE A 160 -14.82 12.40 10.35
C ILE A 160 -13.80 11.26 10.26
N PRO A 161 -12.52 11.49 10.60
CA PRO A 161 -11.53 10.41 10.65
C PRO A 161 -11.93 9.31 11.63
N VAL A 162 -11.62 8.07 11.28
CA VAL A 162 -11.86 6.87 12.10
C VAL A 162 -10.51 6.29 12.50
N TYR A 163 -10.22 6.31 13.80
CA TYR A 163 -8.93 5.90 14.35
C TYR A 163 -8.95 4.52 15.01
N THR A 164 -10.14 4.03 15.38
CA THR A 164 -10.35 2.73 16.01
C THR A 164 -11.06 1.78 15.05
N MET A 165 -10.87 0.47 15.24
CA MET A 165 -11.80 -0.50 14.67
C MET A 165 -13.14 -0.33 15.40
N ASP A 166 -14.25 -0.36 14.67
CA ASP A 166 -15.56 -0.62 15.29
C ASP A 166 -15.52 -2.08 15.79
N GLN A 167 -14.89 -2.31 16.95
CA GLN A 167 -15.31 -3.41 17.82
C GLN A 167 -16.65 -2.94 18.40
N ASP A 168 -17.68 -3.79 18.41
CA ASP A 168 -18.98 -3.55 19.09
C ASP A 168 -20.14 -2.97 18.25
N LYS A 169 -20.49 -3.63 17.14
CA LYS A 169 -21.89 -3.59 16.61
C LYS A 169 -22.58 -4.94 16.49
N GLU A 170 -21.90 -6.05 16.80
CA GLU A 170 -22.51 -7.39 16.79
C GLU A 170 -22.92 -7.91 18.18
N GLU A 171 -22.43 -7.35 19.29
CA GLU A 171 -22.84 -7.77 20.64
C GLU A 171 -24.14 -7.12 21.16
N LEU A 172 -24.69 -6.11 20.45
CA LEU A 172 -25.97 -5.46 20.79
C LEU A 172 -27.17 -6.03 20.03
N LYS A 173 -27.02 -7.15 19.30
CA LYS A 173 -28.12 -7.82 18.58
C LYS A 173 -28.61 -9.12 19.24
N THR A 174 -28.10 -9.49 20.42
CA THR A 174 -28.49 -10.74 21.11
C THR A 174 -29.13 -10.53 22.48
N THR A 175 -29.61 -9.32 22.75
CA THR A 175 -30.57 -9.09 23.84
C THR A 175 -31.71 -8.28 23.27
N HIS A 176 -32.76 -8.97 22.81
CA HIS A 176 -34.19 -8.74 23.07
C HIS A 176 -34.97 -9.95 22.55
#